data_AF-A0A7Y3MQ92-F1
#
_entry.id   AF-A0A7Y3MQ92-F1
#
_cell.length_a   1.000
_cell.length_b   1.000
_cell.length_c   1.000
_cell.angle_alpha   90.00
_cell.angle_beta   90.00
_cell.angle_gamma   90.00
#
_symmetry.space_group_name_H-M   'P 1'
#
loop_
_entity.id
_entity.type
_entity.pdbx_description
1 polymer ?
#
loop_
_entity_poly.entity_id
_entity_poly.type
_entity_poly.pdbx_seq_one_letter_code
_entity_poly.pdbx_strand_id
1 'polypeptide(L)'
;MKRIALLVLSCFSLFFGNIFAQSHQWTGNGGDANWFNASNWDAGTVPDATSTVAINGNFDVHIQAGPATVESLELFSGARLILEQDLETNSMIINNSGAILEFISGTLSGAGIENDGLFKLTGNTNKVLDEIIINNQGEIHVFQSNQTQVLGTTINNAVSGLIDIASVGGFLQQSTNSVLNNNGILKKSNDGINPIGNFYLILEINNHGVIEVPEDETFLLLAGNSNFINSELGTIRGSGTYDITANFINSGKVVPGGDSEAGTMNITNNFALNGGWIELD
;
A
#
# COMPACT_ATOMS: atom_id res chain seq x y z
N MET A 1 -18.78 -54.90 26.53
CA MET A 1 -18.40 -53.47 26.44
C MET A 1 -16.98 -53.39 25.89
N LYS A 2 -16.81 -53.18 24.58
CA LYS A 2 -15.49 -53.03 23.93
C LYS A 2 -15.23 -51.54 23.75
N ARG A 3 -14.18 -51.02 24.39
CA ARG A 3 -13.73 -49.62 24.24
C ARG A 3 -12.87 -49.53 22.98
N ILE A 4 -13.35 -48.81 21.97
CA ILE A 4 -12.59 -48.44 20.78
C ILE A 4 -11.81 -47.17 21.16
N ALA A 5 -10.48 -47.29 21.22
CA ALA A 5 -9.59 -46.14 21.34
C ALA A 5 -9.43 -45.52 19.95
N LEU A 6 -9.94 -44.30 19.77
CA LEU A 6 -9.73 -43.51 18.57
C LEU A 6 -8.41 -42.75 18.72
N LEU A 7 -7.37 -43.19 18.01
CA LEU A 7 -6.10 -42.49 17.90
C LEU A 7 -6.27 -41.37 16.86
N VAL A 8 -6.41 -40.12 17.29
CA VAL A 8 -6.40 -38.95 16.41
C VAL A 8 -4.94 -38.62 16.10
N LEU A 9 -4.48 -39.01 14.92
CA LEU A 9 -3.17 -38.63 14.39
C LEU A 9 -3.27 -37.18 13.88
N SER A 10 -2.78 -36.24 14.68
CA SER A 10 -2.60 -34.83 14.29
C SER A 10 -1.49 -34.75 13.26
N CYS A 11 -1.85 -34.52 12.00
CA CYS A 11 -0.92 -34.08 10.95
C CYS A 11 -0.59 -32.61 11.20
N PHE A 12 0.46 -32.34 11.96
CA PHE A 12 1.09 -31.02 12.05
C PHE A 12 1.95 -30.85 10.79
N SER A 13 1.37 -30.28 9.73
CA SER A 13 2.12 -29.86 8.55
C SER A 13 2.97 -28.65 8.94
N LEU A 14 4.25 -28.89 9.23
CA LEU A 14 5.25 -27.83 9.35
C LEU A 14 5.35 -27.14 7.99
N PHE A 15 4.81 -25.93 7.90
CA PHE A 15 5.16 -24.99 6.84
C PHE A 15 6.64 -24.63 7.03
N PHE A 16 7.52 -25.37 6.37
CA PHE A 16 8.89 -24.91 6.17
C PHE A 16 8.81 -23.74 5.19
N GLY A 17 8.91 -22.51 5.71
CA GLY A 17 9.19 -21.35 4.88
C GLY A 17 10.49 -21.63 4.10
N ASN A 18 10.46 -21.42 2.79
CA ASN A 18 11.68 -21.53 1.98
C ASN A 18 12.61 -20.38 2.39
N ILE A 19 13.63 -20.67 3.21
CA ILE A 19 14.69 -19.72 3.49
C ILE A 19 15.62 -19.76 2.28
N PHE A 20 15.48 -18.79 1.36
CA PHE A 20 16.50 -18.58 0.34
C PHE A 20 17.78 -18.08 1.01
N ALA A 21 18.93 -18.62 0.59
CA ALA A 21 20.20 -18.10 1.05
C ALA A 21 20.35 -16.66 0.55
N GLN A 22 20.53 -15.73 1.49
CA GLN A 22 20.78 -14.32 1.20
C GLN A 22 22.24 -14.17 0.78
N SER A 23 22.51 -13.44 -0.30
CA SER A 23 23.88 -13.14 -0.73
C SER A 23 24.44 -11.88 -0.08
N HIS A 24 23.55 -10.99 0.38
CA HIS A 24 23.91 -9.78 1.12
C HIS A 24 22.97 -9.57 2.31
N GLN A 25 23.55 -9.52 3.50
CA GLN A 25 22.88 -9.15 4.74
C GLN A 25 23.40 -7.81 5.23
N TRP A 26 22.49 -6.91 5.58
CA TRP A 26 22.87 -5.65 6.22
C TRP A 26 23.40 -5.92 7.63
N THR A 27 24.57 -5.37 7.92
CA THR A 27 25.25 -5.48 9.22
C THR A 27 25.42 -4.13 9.91
N GLY A 28 25.43 -3.02 9.16
CA GLY A 28 25.71 -1.68 9.68
C GLY A 28 27.15 -1.46 10.18
N ASN A 29 28.07 -2.39 9.90
CA ASN A 29 29.45 -2.33 10.39
C ASN A 29 30.29 -1.17 9.81
N GLY A 30 29.83 -0.55 8.72
CA GLY A 30 30.43 0.66 8.15
C GLY A 30 30.19 1.92 8.99
N GLY A 31 29.33 1.85 10.01
CA GLY A 31 29.08 2.94 10.97
C GLY A 31 28.16 4.05 10.46
N ASP A 32 27.50 3.82 9.32
CA ASP A 32 26.53 4.72 8.73
C ASP A 32 25.33 3.94 8.16
N ALA A 33 24.33 4.66 7.65
CA ALA A 33 23.11 4.10 7.08
C ALA A 33 23.14 4.00 5.54
N ASN A 34 24.29 4.22 4.91
CA ASN A 34 24.38 4.36 3.45
C ASN A 34 24.39 3.00 2.75
N TRP A 35 23.36 2.72 1.94
CA TRP A 35 23.27 1.50 1.13
C TRP A 35 24.54 1.22 0.32
N PHE A 36 25.18 2.28 -0.17
CA PHE A 36 26.35 2.19 -1.06
C PHE A 36 27.69 2.07 -0.32
N ASN A 37 27.70 1.97 1.01
CA ASN A 37 28.91 1.66 1.77
C ASN A 37 29.06 0.13 1.89
N ALA A 38 29.99 -0.45 1.12
CA ALA A 38 30.27 -1.87 1.09
C ALA A 38 30.58 -2.48 2.47
N SER A 39 31.08 -1.69 3.42
CA SER A 39 31.40 -2.16 4.78
C SER A 39 30.14 -2.39 5.63
N ASN A 40 28.97 -1.91 5.20
CA ASN A 40 27.69 -2.21 5.86
C ASN A 40 27.14 -3.59 5.49
N TRP A 41 27.69 -4.27 4.48
CA TRP A 41 27.23 -5.56 4.01
C TRP A 41 28.17 -6.68 4.45
N ASP A 42 27.62 -7.81 4.85
CA ASP A 42 28.37 -9.00 5.26
C ASP A 42 29.32 -9.54 4.16
N ALA A 43 28.92 -9.42 2.90
CA ALA A 43 29.71 -9.79 1.73
C ALA A 43 30.91 -8.85 1.48
N GLY A 44 30.96 -7.68 2.13
CA GLY A 44 31.97 -6.66 1.90
C GLY A 44 31.86 -5.97 0.53
N THR A 45 30.69 -6.09 -0.12
CA THR A 45 30.36 -5.50 -1.42
C THR A 45 28.97 -4.86 -1.37
N VAL A 46 28.71 -3.90 -2.26
CA VAL A 46 27.36 -3.31 -2.42
C VAL A 46 26.51 -4.28 -3.25
N PRO A 47 25.25 -4.56 -2.86
CA PRO A 47 24.34 -5.39 -3.64
C PRO A 47 24.14 -4.87 -5.07
N ASP A 48 24.00 -5.82 -5.99
CA ASP A 48 23.71 -5.58 -7.41
C ASP A 48 22.49 -6.38 -7.88
N ALA A 49 22.17 -6.32 -9.17
CA ALA A 49 21.00 -6.97 -9.77
C ALA A 49 20.96 -8.50 -9.62
N THR A 50 22.03 -9.15 -9.17
CA THR A 50 22.08 -10.59 -8.90
C THR A 50 21.97 -10.93 -7.42
N SER A 51 21.87 -9.90 -6.57
CA SER A 51 21.96 -10.02 -5.13
C SER A 51 20.60 -10.26 -4.47
N THR A 52 20.53 -11.26 -3.59
CA THR A 52 19.39 -11.49 -2.70
C THR A 52 19.67 -10.81 -1.37
N VAL A 53 18.95 -9.73 -1.10
CA VAL A 53 19.24 -8.80 0.00
C VAL A 53 18.31 -9.04 1.18
N ALA A 54 18.88 -8.97 2.39
CA ALA A 54 18.10 -8.87 3.61
C ALA A 54 18.59 -7.76 4.54
N ILE A 55 17.63 -7.04 5.10
CA ILE A 55 17.87 -6.05 6.16
C ILE A 55 17.20 -6.59 7.42
N ASN A 56 18.04 -6.99 8.38
CA ASN A 56 17.63 -7.61 9.64
C ASN A 56 17.90 -6.69 10.82
N GLY A 57 16.95 -6.56 11.74
CA GLY A 57 17.13 -5.80 12.98
C GLY A 57 16.82 -4.31 12.84
N ASN A 58 17.07 -3.56 13.90
CA ASN A 58 16.65 -2.16 14.03
C ASN A 58 17.61 -1.18 13.31
N PHE A 59 17.75 -1.32 11.99
CA PHE A 59 18.55 -0.43 11.17
C PHE A 59 17.67 0.50 10.33
N ASP A 60 18.09 1.76 10.24
CA ASP A 60 17.71 2.66 9.16
C ASP A 60 18.74 2.48 8.03
N VAL A 61 18.27 2.24 6.80
CA VAL A 61 19.09 2.07 5.59
C VAL A 61 18.60 3.05 4.53
N HIS A 62 19.51 3.79 3.89
CA HIS A 62 19.19 4.83 2.92
C HIS A 62 19.76 4.50 1.54
N ILE A 63 18.88 4.46 0.53
CA ILE A 63 19.25 4.52 -0.89
C ILE A 63 19.14 5.98 -1.33
N GLN A 64 20.25 6.71 -1.22
CA GLN A 64 20.29 8.17 -1.43
C GLN A 64 21.37 8.66 -2.40
N ALA A 65 22.47 7.92 -2.57
CA ALA A 65 23.60 8.37 -3.40
C ALA A 65 23.40 8.12 -4.90
N GLY A 66 22.47 7.25 -5.28
CA GLY A 66 22.19 6.84 -6.66
C GLY A 66 21.12 5.75 -6.71
N PRO A 67 20.76 5.28 -7.92
CA PRO A 67 19.81 4.19 -8.09
C PRO A 67 20.40 2.85 -7.61
N ALA A 68 19.54 1.92 -7.21
CA ALA A 68 19.91 0.56 -6.84
C ALA A 68 19.06 -0.46 -7.62
N THR A 69 19.66 -1.60 -7.94
CA THR A 69 18.97 -2.73 -8.57
C THR A 69 19.37 -4.00 -7.82
N VAL A 70 18.40 -4.85 -7.48
CA VAL A 70 18.64 -6.13 -6.79
C VAL A 70 17.79 -7.26 -7.35
N GLU A 71 18.18 -8.50 -7.11
CA GLU A 71 17.36 -9.65 -7.48
C GLU A 71 16.13 -9.74 -6.57
N SER A 72 16.35 -9.73 -5.25
CA SER A 72 15.27 -9.71 -4.25
C SER A 72 15.67 -8.91 -3.02
N LEU A 73 14.66 -8.44 -2.28
CA LEU A 73 14.84 -7.64 -1.07
C LEU A 73 13.83 -8.07 -0.01
N GLU A 74 14.32 -8.42 1.17
CA GLU A 74 13.49 -8.73 2.33
C GLU A 74 13.82 -7.80 3.50
N LEU A 75 12.80 -7.15 4.05
CA LEU A 75 12.88 -6.34 5.26
C LEU A 75 12.27 -7.13 6.41
N PHE A 76 13.02 -7.34 7.48
CA PHE A 76 12.56 -8.04 8.68
C PHE A 76 12.12 -7.06 9.75
N SER A 77 11.37 -7.56 10.74
CA SER A 77 10.85 -6.75 11.84
C SER A 77 11.91 -5.84 12.46
N GLY A 78 11.58 -4.54 12.59
CA GLY A 78 12.48 -3.50 13.07
C GLY A 78 13.30 -2.79 12.00
N ALA A 79 13.47 -3.38 10.81
CA ALA A 79 14.20 -2.76 9.73
C ALA A 79 13.41 -1.61 9.11
N ARG A 80 14.12 -0.56 8.68
CA ARG A 80 13.57 0.54 7.90
C ARG A 80 14.46 0.83 6.69
N LEU A 81 13.92 0.62 5.50
CA LEU A 81 14.55 1.02 4.24
C LEU A 81 13.91 2.32 3.75
N ILE A 82 14.74 3.32 3.47
CA ILE A 82 14.34 4.65 3.03
C ILE A 82 14.84 4.83 1.59
N LEU A 83 13.90 5.03 0.68
CA LEU A 83 14.14 5.24 -0.75
C LEU A 83 14.10 6.74 -1.06
N GLU A 84 15.27 7.31 -1.30
CA GLU A 84 15.43 8.70 -1.76
C GLU A 84 15.87 8.75 -3.24
N GLN A 85 16.09 7.59 -3.87
CA GLN A 85 16.46 7.39 -5.27
C GLN A 85 15.76 6.13 -5.81
N ASP A 86 15.95 5.86 -7.10
CA ASP A 86 15.32 4.71 -7.77
C ASP A 86 15.74 3.37 -7.16
N LEU A 87 14.77 2.45 -7.08
CA LEU A 87 14.98 1.05 -6.72
C LEU A 87 14.25 0.16 -7.72
N GLU A 88 15.00 -0.76 -8.34
CA GLU A 88 14.46 -1.80 -9.22
C GLU A 88 14.70 -3.19 -8.59
N THR A 89 13.68 -4.04 -8.62
CA THR A 89 13.75 -5.41 -8.07
C THR A 89 13.22 -6.45 -9.04
N ASN A 90 13.98 -7.51 -9.32
CA ASN A 90 13.53 -8.57 -10.24
C ASN A 90 12.45 -9.46 -9.62
N SER A 91 12.46 -9.59 -8.29
CA SER A 91 11.47 -10.30 -7.47
C SER A 91 10.75 -9.35 -6.52
N MET A 92 9.61 -9.79 -5.98
CA MET A 92 8.82 -8.99 -5.02
C MET A 92 9.69 -8.58 -3.82
N ILE A 93 9.61 -7.32 -3.41
CA ILE A 93 10.08 -6.84 -2.12
C ILE A 93 9.17 -7.44 -1.04
N ILE A 94 9.76 -8.13 -0.06
CA ILE A 94 9.03 -8.67 1.09
C ILE A 94 9.21 -7.71 2.27
N ASN A 95 8.18 -6.92 2.59
CA ASN A 95 8.17 -6.04 3.76
C ASN A 95 7.42 -6.73 4.90
N ASN A 96 8.14 -7.47 5.74
CA ASN A 96 7.54 -8.27 6.82
C ASN A 96 6.88 -7.40 7.90
N SER A 97 6.02 -8.02 8.71
CA SER A 97 5.38 -7.35 9.84
C SER A 97 6.39 -6.69 10.80
N GLY A 98 6.14 -5.42 11.11
CA GLY A 98 7.02 -4.58 11.95
C GLY A 98 8.23 -3.99 11.23
N ALA A 99 8.40 -4.23 9.92
CA ALA A 99 9.35 -3.53 9.07
C ALA A 99 8.70 -2.30 8.39
N ILE A 100 9.54 -1.37 7.95
CA ILE A 100 9.13 -0.13 7.28
C ILE A 100 9.85 -0.01 5.94
N LEU A 101 9.08 0.07 4.85
CA LEU A 101 9.56 0.56 3.57
C LEU A 101 9.07 2.00 3.42
N GLU A 102 9.97 2.98 3.37
CA GLU A 102 9.61 4.39 3.21
C GLU A 102 10.09 4.92 1.86
N PHE A 103 9.15 5.35 1.02
CA PHE A 103 9.40 5.92 -0.29
C PHE A 103 9.24 7.44 -0.25
N ILE A 104 10.36 8.15 -0.39
CA ILE A 104 10.45 9.61 -0.36
C ILE A 104 10.52 10.17 -1.78
N SER A 105 11.38 9.60 -2.62
CA SER A 105 11.61 10.06 -3.99
C SER A 105 12.17 8.97 -4.90
N GLY A 106 12.03 9.20 -6.21
CA GLY A 106 12.56 8.33 -7.25
C GLY A 106 11.47 7.46 -7.88
N THR A 107 11.90 6.37 -8.50
CA THR A 107 11.07 5.37 -9.17
C THR A 107 11.24 4.03 -8.47
N LEU A 108 10.12 3.43 -8.07
CA LEU A 108 10.07 2.06 -7.61
C LEU A 108 9.49 1.19 -8.73
N SER A 109 10.30 0.27 -9.24
CA SER A 109 9.97 -0.57 -10.39
C SER A 109 10.35 -2.04 -10.18
N GLY A 110 9.93 -2.90 -11.11
CA GLY A 110 10.22 -4.32 -11.11
C GLY A 110 9.00 -5.19 -10.80
N ALA A 111 9.17 -6.25 -10.00
CA ALA A 111 8.06 -7.17 -9.72
C ALA A 111 6.99 -6.57 -8.79
N GLY A 112 7.42 -5.89 -7.71
CA GLY A 112 6.53 -5.19 -6.79
C GLY A 112 6.78 -5.49 -5.31
N ILE A 113 5.73 -5.48 -4.49
CA ILE A 113 5.82 -5.48 -3.02
C ILE A 113 4.78 -6.43 -2.42
N GLU A 114 5.21 -7.34 -1.54
CA GLU A 114 4.36 -8.01 -0.54
C GLU A 114 4.53 -7.27 0.79
N ASN A 115 3.47 -6.61 1.26
CA ASN A 115 3.52 -5.72 2.42
C ASN A 115 2.69 -6.26 3.58
N ASP A 116 3.35 -6.90 4.54
CA ASP A 116 2.81 -7.25 5.86
C ASP A 116 3.17 -6.20 6.93
N GLY A 117 4.12 -5.30 6.63
CA GLY A 117 4.58 -4.21 7.47
C GLY A 117 3.93 -2.86 7.13
N LEU A 118 4.73 -1.79 7.21
CA LEU A 118 4.33 -0.45 6.84
C LEU A 118 5.04 -0.03 5.54
N PHE A 119 4.28 0.22 4.48
CA PHE A 119 4.75 0.88 3.28
C PHE A 119 4.34 2.35 3.32
N LYS A 120 5.30 3.25 3.51
CA LYS A 120 5.05 4.67 3.73
C LYS A 120 5.44 5.46 2.48
N LEU A 121 4.55 6.31 1.98
CA LEU A 121 4.86 7.29 0.95
C LEU A 121 4.94 8.66 1.61
N THR A 122 6.11 9.26 1.62
CA THR A 122 6.35 10.55 2.30
C THR A 122 7.08 11.56 1.45
N GLY A 123 7.14 12.78 1.97
CA GLY A 123 7.86 13.89 1.35
C GLY A 123 7.16 14.44 0.11
N ASN A 124 7.42 15.72 -0.18
CA ASN A 124 6.79 16.43 -1.29
C ASN A 124 7.53 16.24 -2.63
N THR A 125 8.50 15.35 -2.67
CA THR A 125 9.31 15.01 -3.85
C THR A 125 8.58 14.05 -4.78
N ASN A 126 8.95 14.08 -6.06
CA ASN A 126 8.30 13.26 -7.07
C ASN A 126 8.59 11.76 -6.81
N LYS A 127 7.52 10.97 -6.88
CA LYS A 127 7.54 9.51 -6.70
C LYS A 127 6.84 8.86 -7.87
N VAL A 128 7.42 7.79 -8.39
CA VAL A 128 6.85 6.99 -9.48
C VAL A 128 6.76 5.55 -9.03
N LEU A 129 5.56 4.97 -9.07
CA LEU A 129 5.34 3.53 -9.01
C LEU A 129 5.16 3.06 -10.46
N ASP A 130 6.08 2.25 -10.96
CA ASP A 130 6.19 1.93 -12.38
C ASP A 130 6.11 0.43 -12.66
N GLU A 131 4.99 0.03 -13.27
CA GLU A 131 4.68 -1.35 -13.70
C GLU A 131 4.82 -2.43 -12.62
N ILE A 132 4.56 -2.08 -11.36
CA ILE A 132 4.65 -3.00 -10.22
C ILE A 132 3.29 -3.52 -9.73
N ILE A 133 3.32 -4.62 -8.98
CA ILE A 133 2.18 -5.11 -8.20
C ILE A 133 2.44 -4.89 -6.71
N ILE A 134 1.56 -4.17 -6.02
CA ILE A 134 1.63 -3.98 -4.57
C ILE A 134 0.52 -4.81 -3.94
N ASN A 135 0.89 -5.82 -3.16
CA ASN A 135 -0.01 -6.64 -2.37
C ASN A 135 0.10 -6.20 -0.91
N ASN A 136 -0.94 -5.55 -0.41
CA ASN A 136 -0.96 -4.99 0.94
C ASN A 136 -1.82 -5.83 1.88
N GLN A 137 -1.19 -6.45 2.88
CA GLN A 137 -1.83 -7.13 4.00
C GLN A 137 -1.69 -6.33 5.31
N GLY A 138 -0.68 -5.48 5.41
CA GLY A 138 -0.42 -4.53 6.50
C GLY A 138 -0.96 -3.13 6.20
N GLU A 139 -0.10 -2.12 6.24
CA GLU A 139 -0.49 -0.72 6.05
C GLU A 139 0.28 -0.05 4.89
N ILE A 140 -0.45 0.62 4.00
CA ILE A 140 0.09 1.68 3.16
C ILE A 140 -0.29 3.02 3.78
N HIS A 141 0.69 3.84 4.11
CA HIS A 141 0.47 5.15 4.72
C HIS A 141 1.01 6.27 3.82
N VAL A 142 0.11 7.07 3.24
CA VAL A 142 0.46 8.21 2.39
C VAL A 142 0.44 9.47 3.24
N PHE A 143 1.61 10.00 3.58
CA PHE A 143 1.75 11.13 4.50
C PHE A 143 2.55 12.26 3.90
N GLN A 144 1.91 13.41 3.67
CA GLN A 144 2.56 14.58 3.07
C GLN A 144 3.36 14.23 1.79
N SER A 145 2.78 13.39 0.96
CA SER A 145 3.40 12.81 -0.24
C SER A 145 3.27 13.71 -1.47
N ASN A 146 2.38 14.71 -1.41
CA ASN A 146 1.93 15.51 -2.55
C ASN A 146 1.46 14.59 -3.71
N GLN A 147 2.20 14.50 -4.81
CA GLN A 147 1.82 13.71 -5.97
C GLN A 147 2.68 12.45 -6.09
N THR A 148 2.04 11.31 -6.32
CA THR A 148 2.69 10.07 -6.75
C THR A 148 2.15 9.68 -8.12
N GLN A 149 3.06 9.48 -9.07
CA GLN A 149 2.71 8.97 -10.39
C GLN A 149 2.55 7.45 -10.29
N VAL A 150 1.46 6.95 -10.86
CA VAL A 150 1.13 5.51 -10.82
C VAL A 150 0.98 5.03 -12.26
N LEU A 151 1.99 4.31 -12.75
CA LEU A 151 2.12 3.89 -14.13
C LEU A 151 1.98 2.38 -14.22
N GLY A 152 0.93 1.88 -14.89
CA GLY A 152 0.71 0.43 -15.07
C GLY A 152 0.66 -0.39 -13.78
N THR A 153 0.50 0.26 -12.63
CA THR A 153 0.68 -0.34 -11.31
C THR A 153 -0.66 -0.85 -10.78
N THR A 154 -0.66 -2.05 -10.21
CA THR A 154 -1.82 -2.63 -9.53
C THR A 154 -1.59 -2.61 -8.02
N ILE A 155 -2.50 -1.99 -7.28
CA ILE A 155 -2.51 -1.95 -5.82
C ILE A 155 -3.63 -2.85 -5.32
N ASN A 156 -3.29 -3.95 -4.67
CA ASN A 156 -4.23 -4.90 -4.06
C ASN A 156 -4.23 -4.72 -2.55
N ASN A 157 -5.26 -4.09 -2.00
CA ASN A 157 -5.47 -4.02 -0.56
C ASN A 157 -6.28 -5.25 -0.10
N ALA A 158 -5.66 -6.13 0.67
CA ALA A 158 -6.30 -7.32 1.22
C ALA A 158 -7.32 -6.95 2.30
N VAL A 159 -8.14 -7.92 2.73
CA VAL A 159 -9.17 -7.71 3.78
C VAL A 159 -8.56 -7.23 5.11
N SER A 160 -7.35 -7.67 5.45
CA SER A 160 -6.61 -7.20 6.63
C SER A 160 -5.91 -5.86 6.41
N GLY A 161 -5.78 -5.42 5.15
CA GLY A 161 -4.96 -4.29 4.76
C GLY A 161 -5.66 -2.94 4.99
N LEU A 162 -4.85 -1.96 5.38
CA LEU A 162 -5.22 -0.56 5.48
C LEU A 162 -4.44 0.25 4.44
N ILE A 163 -5.14 1.09 3.68
CA ILE A 163 -4.55 2.23 2.98
C ILE A 163 -5.05 3.49 3.68
N ASP A 164 -4.15 4.18 4.38
CA ASP A 164 -4.44 5.44 5.06
C ASP A 164 -3.81 6.61 4.31
N ILE A 165 -4.64 7.55 3.87
CA ILE A 165 -4.23 8.73 3.11
C ILE A 165 -4.33 9.96 4.00
N ALA A 166 -3.22 10.29 4.66
CA ALA A 166 -3.00 11.50 5.43
C ALA A 166 -2.17 12.51 4.62
N SER A 167 -2.67 12.89 3.44
CA SER A 167 -1.96 13.80 2.52
C SER A 167 -2.92 14.61 1.67
N VAL A 168 -2.42 15.74 1.16
CA VAL A 168 -2.93 16.41 -0.03
C VAL A 168 -2.22 15.90 -1.29
N GLY A 169 -2.77 16.22 -2.47
CA GLY A 169 -2.19 15.86 -3.75
C GLY A 169 -2.89 14.64 -4.35
N GLY A 170 -2.18 13.60 -4.78
CA GLY A 170 -2.90 12.48 -5.40
C GLY A 170 -2.05 11.34 -5.94
N PHE A 171 -2.76 10.26 -6.24
CA PHE A 171 -2.31 9.19 -7.13
C PHE A 171 -2.75 9.54 -8.54
N LEU A 172 -1.78 9.90 -9.37
CA LEU A 172 -2.00 10.42 -10.71
C LEU A 172 -1.62 9.35 -11.74
N GLN A 173 -2.62 8.84 -12.46
CA GLN A 173 -2.41 7.97 -13.60
C GLN A 173 -1.91 8.78 -14.81
N GLN A 174 -0.80 8.34 -15.42
CA GLN A 174 -0.33 8.86 -16.72
C GLN A 174 -0.34 7.81 -17.84
N SER A 175 -0.64 6.54 -17.54
CA SER A 175 -0.84 5.47 -18.52
C SER A 175 -2.17 4.77 -18.29
N THR A 176 -2.86 4.28 -19.33
CA THR A 176 -4.01 3.39 -19.14
C THR A 176 -3.52 2.10 -18.48
N ASN A 177 -4.16 1.64 -17.40
CA ASN A 177 -4.00 0.34 -16.70
C ASN A 177 -3.59 0.38 -15.20
N SER A 178 -3.57 1.55 -14.54
CA SER A 178 -3.35 1.57 -13.08
C SER A 178 -4.65 1.30 -12.32
N VAL A 179 -4.63 0.31 -11.43
CA VAL A 179 -5.83 -0.22 -10.74
C VAL A 179 -5.60 -0.28 -9.23
N LEU A 180 -6.59 0.14 -8.45
CA LEU A 180 -6.67 -0.08 -7.01
C LEU A 180 -7.83 -1.03 -6.70
N ASN A 181 -7.49 -2.24 -6.24
CA ASN A 181 -8.44 -3.24 -5.77
C ASN A 181 -8.50 -3.19 -4.24
N ASN A 182 -9.61 -2.68 -3.68
CA ASN A 182 -9.77 -2.55 -2.24
C ASN A 182 -10.68 -3.64 -1.66
N ASN A 183 -10.13 -4.58 -0.90
CA ASN A 183 -10.91 -5.53 -0.08
C ASN A 183 -10.87 -5.20 1.42
N GLY A 184 -9.92 -4.39 1.86
CA GLY A 184 -9.77 -3.93 3.24
C GLY A 184 -10.35 -2.54 3.44
N ILE A 185 -9.59 -1.65 4.09
CA ILE A 185 -9.99 -0.26 4.32
C ILE A 185 -9.13 0.67 3.47
N LEU A 186 -9.77 1.53 2.68
CA LEU A 186 -9.17 2.72 2.08
C LEU A 186 -9.74 3.95 2.79
N LYS A 187 -8.91 4.70 3.49
CA LYS A 187 -9.32 5.79 4.35
C LYS A 187 -8.65 7.10 3.95
N LYS A 188 -9.41 8.20 3.94
CA LYS A 188 -8.84 9.54 4.03
C LYS A 188 -8.69 9.91 5.51
N SER A 189 -7.54 10.43 5.90
CA SER A 189 -7.29 10.94 7.24
C SER A 189 -6.76 12.36 7.18
N ASN A 190 -6.94 13.10 8.27
CA ASN A 190 -6.33 14.40 8.45
C ASN A 190 -4.81 14.22 8.61
N ASP A 191 -4.02 15.08 7.96
CA ASP A 191 -2.55 15.02 8.04
C ASP A 191 -1.97 15.81 9.23
N GLY A 192 -2.84 16.38 10.07
CA GLY A 192 -2.52 17.20 11.24
C GLY A 192 -1.98 18.60 10.91
N ILE A 193 -1.84 18.94 9.63
CA ILE A 193 -1.15 20.15 9.17
C ILE A 193 -2.05 20.99 8.27
N ASN A 194 -2.78 20.34 7.36
CA ASN A 194 -3.76 20.94 6.49
C ASN A 194 -5.17 20.72 7.07
N PRO A 195 -5.91 21.79 7.38
CA PRO A 195 -7.23 21.67 8.03
C PRO A 195 -8.30 21.04 7.13
N ILE A 196 -8.12 21.06 5.81
CA ILE A 196 -8.95 20.38 4.82
C ILE A 196 -8.01 19.86 3.74
N GLY A 197 -8.00 18.54 3.53
CA GLY A 197 -7.11 17.90 2.57
C GLY A 197 -7.84 17.27 1.40
N ASN A 198 -7.63 17.81 0.20
CA ASN A 198 -8.10 17.19 -1.04
C ASN A 198 -7.06 16.16 -1.53
N PHE A 199 -7.49 14.93 -1.77
CA PHE A 199 -6.65 13.92 -2.42
C PHE A 199 -7.31 13.37 -3.69
N TYR A 200 -6.58 13.43 -4.80
CA TYR A 200 -7.00 12.90 -6.10
C TYR A 200 -6.67 11.42 -6.19
N LEU A 201 -7.68 10.60 -6.44
CA LEU A 201 -7.52 9.21 -6.84
C LEU A 201 -7.87 9.10 -8.32
N ILE A 202 -6.84 9.21 -9.16
CA ILE A 202 -6.95 9.08 -10.62
C ILE A 202 -6.48 7.68 -10.97
N LEU A 203 -7.32 6.67 -10.71
CA LEU A 203 -7.06 5.25 -10.95
C LEU A 203 -8.38 4.56 -11.33
N GLU A 204 -8.32 3.37 -11.92
CA GLU A 204 -9.46 2.45 -11.83
C GLU A 204 -9.58 1.96 -10.38
N ILE A 205 -10.78 1.98 -9.81
CA ILE A 205 -11.01 1.61 -8.41
C ILE A 205 -12.08 0.54 -8.34
N ASN A 206 -11.71 -0.61 -7.79
CA ASN A 206 -12.60 -1.74 -7.54
C ASN A 206 -12.76 -1.95 -6.03
N ASN A 207 -13.83 -1.43 -5.46
CA ASN A 207 -14.12 -1.53 -4.04
C ASN A 207 -15.00 -2.74 -3.70
N HIS A 208 -14.45 -3.62 -2.87
CA HIS A 208 -15.10 -4.77 -2.22
C HIS A 208 -15.04 -4.69 -0.69
N GLY A 209 -14.23 -3.78 -0.14
CA GLY A 209 -14.12 -3.48 1.27
C GLY A 209 -14.77 -2.15 1.61
N VAL A 210 -14.08 -1.33 2.42
CA VAL A 210 -14.58 -0.05 2.89
C VAL A 210 -13.78 1.10 2.28
N ILE A 211 -14.47 2.11 1.76
CA ILE A 211 -13.91 3.44 1.51
C ILE A 211 -14.50 4.40 2.53
N GLU A 212 -13.65 5.03 3.33
CA GLU A 212 -14.03 5.92 4.41
C GLU A 212 -13.47 7.33 4.23
N VAL A 213 -14.36 8.32 4.25
CA VAL A 213 -13.99 9.75 4.25
C VAL A 213 -14.65 10.41 5.47
N PRO A 214 -13.86 10.76 6.50
CA PRO A 214 -14.37 11.42 7.69
C PRO A 214 -14.77 12.88 7.39
N GLU A 215 -15.39 13.53 8.38
CA GLU A 215 -15.76 14.94 8.31
C GLU A 215 -14.56 15.83 7.93
N ASP A 216 -14.84 16.92 7.21
CA ASP A 216 -13.86 17.91 6.73
C ASP A 216 -12.78 17.39 5.77
N GLU A 217 -12.88 16.13 5.33
CA GLU A 217 -11.99 15.54 4.34
C GLU A 217 -12.69 15.35 2.98
N THR A 218 -11.90 15.35 1.90
CA THR A 218 -12.42 15.14 0.54
C THR A 218 -11.57 14.15 -0.26
N PHE A 219 -12.23 13.13 -0.80
CA PHE A 219 -11.67 12.32 -1.89
C PHE A 219 -12.23 12.76 -3.23
N LEU A 220 -11.32 13.08 -4.16
CA LEU A 220 -11.64 13.40 -5.55
C LEU A 220 -11.36 12.17 -6.40
N LEU A 221 -12.41 11.45 -6.75
CA LEU A 221 -12.39 10.21 -7.51
C LEU A 221 -12.53 10.56 -8.99
N LEU A 222 -11.40 10.97 -9.58
CA LEU A 222 -11.34 11.49 -10.94
C LEU A 222 -10.69 10.44 -11.85
N ALA A 223 -11.49 9.61 -12.51
CA ALA A 223 -10.96 8.69 -13.51
C ALA A 223 -11.44 9.13 -14.89
N GLY A 224 -10.62 9.93 -15.59
CA GLY A 224 -11.01 10.53 -16.88
C GLY A 224 -11.44 9.52 -17.95
N ASN A 225 -11.06 8.25 -17.82
CA ASN A 225 -11.50 7.13 -18.66
C ASN A 225 -11.67 5.80 -17.88
N SER A 226 -11.65 5.81 -16.55
CA SER A 226 -11.66 4.57 -15.73
C SER A 226 -12.91 4.52 -14.85
N ASN A 227 -13.24 3.31 -14.36
CA ASN A 227 -14.41 3.10 -13.53
C ASN A 227 -14.08 3.27 -12.05
N PHE A 228 -15.04 3.80 -11.30
CA PHE A 228 -15.13 3.62 -9.86
C PHE A 228 -16.28 2.64 -9.59
N ILE A 229 -15.93 1.41 -9.24
CA ILE A 229 -16.88 0.32 -9.00
C ILE A 229 -16.94 0.05 -7.50
N ASN A 230 -18.10 0.27 -6.90
CA ASN A 230 -18.43 -0.25 -5.58
C ASN A 230 -19.25 -1.52 -5.75
N SER A 231 -18.65 -2.68 -5.49
CA SER A 231 -19.28 -4.01 -5.63
C SER A 231 -20.34 -4.26 -4.54
N GLU A 232 -21.07 -5.37 -4.63
CA GLU A 232 -22.09 -5.76 -3.64
C GLU A 232 -21.54 -5.90 -2.20
N LEU A 233 -20.27 -6.26 -2.05
CA LEU A 233 -19.59 -6.35 -0.75
C LEU A 233 -19.03 -4.99 -0.29
N GLY A 234 -18.87 -4.05 -1.22
CA GLY A 234 -18.25 -2.76 -0.98
C GLY A 234 -19.14 -1.80 -0.19
N THR A 235 -18.53 -1.05 0.72
CA THR A 235 -19.16 -0.01 1.52
C THR A 235 -18.44 1.32 1.33
N ILE A 236 -19.22 2.38 1.05
CA ILE A 236 -18.78 3.77 1.07
C ILE A 236 -19.39 4.42 2.31
N ARG A 237 -18.58 5.00 3.20
CA ARG A 237 -19.07 5.53 4.48
C ARG A 237 -18.34 6.77 4.98
N GLY A 238 -18.96 7.44 5.94
CA GLY A 238 -18.41 8.61 6.62
C GLY A 238 -19.22 9.86 6.33
N SER A 239 -18.71 11.00 6.79
CA SER A 239 -19.40 12.29 6.75
C SER A 239 -18.68 13.36 5.90
N GLY A 240 -17.59 12.97 5.23
CA GLY A 240 -16.86 13.86 4.35
C GLY A 240 -17.47 14.01 2.96
N THR A 241 -16.65 14.50 2.04
CA THR A 241 -17.05 14.73 0.65
C THR A 241 -16.41 13.71 -0.30
N TYR A 242 -17.26 13.08 -1.10
CA TYR A 242 -16.89 12.27 -2.25
C TYR A 242 -17.17 13.05 -3.52
N ASP A 243 -16.12 13.55 -4.18
CA ASP A 243 -16.26 14.21 -5.47
C ASP A 243 -15.97 13.21 -6.60
N ILE A 244 -17.03 12.70 -7.23
CA ILE A 244 -16.95 11.56 -8.14
C ILE A 244 -17.17 12.03 -9.57
N THR A 245 -16.09 12.19 -10.34
CA THR A 245 -16.20 12.47 -11.78
C THR A 245 -15.92 11.23 -12.65
N ALA A 246 -15.41 10.16 -12.05
CA ALA A 246 -15.27 8.84 -12.66
C ALA A 246 -16.62 8.26 -13.12
N ASN A 247 -16.58 7.25 -14.00
CA ASN A 247 -17.77 6.43 -14.28
C ASN A 247 -18.11 5.59 -13.04
N PHE A 248 -19.17 5.95 -12.33
CA PHE A 248 -19.50 5.37 -11.03
C PHE A 248 -20.56 4.28 -11.15
N ILE A 249 -20.24 3.09 -10.63
CA ILE A 249 -21.17 1.96 -10.55
C ILE A 249 -21.25 1.52 -9.10
N ASN A 250 -22.41 1.72 -8.47
CA ASN A 250 -22.64 1.27 -7.09
C ASN A 250 -23.62 0.09 -7.02
N SER A 251 -23.11 -1.10 -6.73
CA SER A 251 -23.91 -2.29 -6.37
C SER A 251 -23.90 -2.57 -4.87
N GLY A 252 -23.09 -1.85 -4.09
CA GLY A 252 -22.92 -2.04 -2.66
C GLY A 252 -23.65 -1.01 -1.81
N LYS A 253 -23.10 -0.79 -0.61
CA LYS A 253 -23.68 0.10 0.42
C LYS A 253 -23.10 1.49 0.37
N VAL A 254 -23.94 2.49 0.58
CA VAL A 254 -23.56 3.85 0.95
C VAL A 254 -24.17 4.16 2.32
N VAL A 255 -23.33 4.48 3.30
CA VAL A 255 -23.71 4.64 4.71
C VAL A 255 -23.19 5.99 5.25
N PRO A 256 -23.94 7.09 5.07
CA PRO A 256 -23.60 8.38 5.66
C PRO A 256 -23.52 8.29 7.19
N GLY A 257 -22.41 8.74 7.80
CA GLY A 257 -22.20 8.68 9.26
C GLY A 257 -21.68 7.35 9.82
N GLY A 258 -21.78 6.27 9.05
CA GLY A 258 -21.30 4.93 9.45
C GLY A 258 -22.42 4.01 9.95
N ASP A 259 -22.06 2.78 10.33
CA ASP A 259 -23.02 1.67 10.53
C ASP A 259 -24.00 1.83 11.71
N SER A 260 -23.94 2.93 12.46
CA SER A 260 -24.74 3.13 13.68
C SER A 260 -24.98 4.60 14.04
N GLU A 261 -24.62 5.53 13.14
CA GLU A 261 -24.76 6.96 13.38
C GLU A 261 -25.36 7.64 12.16
N ALA A 262 -26.44 8.39 12.37
CA ALA A 262 -26.96 9.28 11.35
C ALA A 262 -25.88 10.32 10.99
N GLY A 263 -25.47 10.35 9.72
CA GLY A 263 -24.52 11.34 9.23
C GLY A 263 -24.98 12.03 7.96
N THR A 264 -24.28 13.10 7.61
CA THR A 264 -24.42 13.77 6.31
C THR A 264 -23.20 13.41 5.48
N MET A 265 -23.43 12.87 4.28
CA MET A 265 -22.38 12.63 3.29
C MET A 265 -22.64 13.53 2.09
N ASN A 266 -21.59 14.18 1.60
CA ASN A 266 -21.68 14.96 0.37
C ASN A 266 -21.14 14.12 -0.79
N ILE A 267 -21.98 13.86 -1.78
CA ILE A 267 -21.55 13.29 -3.06
C ILE A 267 -21.79 14.33 -4.15
N THR A 268 -20.75 14.68 -4.88
CA THR A 268 -20.83 15.62 -6.01
C THR A 268 -20.56 14.91 -7.34
N ASN A 269 -21.12 15.48 -8.42
CA ASN A 269 -21.04 14.96 -9.78
C ASN A 269 -21.78 13.62 -10.00
N ASN A 270 -21.09 12.53 -10.31
CA ASN A 270 -21.71 11.28 -10.75
C ASN A 270 -22.20 10.46 -9.56
N PHE A 271 -23.51 10.25 -9.47
CA PHE A 271 -24.11 9.33 -8.51
C PHE A 271 -25.25 8.52 -9.14
N ALA A 272 -25.12 7.19 -9.10
CA ALA A 272 -26.15 6.26 -9.54
C ALA A 272 -26.08 4.97 -8.72
N LEU A 273 -27.25 4.40 -8.40
CA LEU A 273 -27.37 3.08 -7.79
C LEU A 273 -27.64 2.04 -8.88
N ASN A 274 -26.87 0.97 -8.88
CA ASN A 274 -27.01 -0.20 -9.76
C ASN A 274 -27.23 -1.45 -8.91
N GLY A 275 -28.39 -1.52 -8.24
CA GLY A 275 -28.70 -2.61 -7.30
C GLY A 275 -28.18 -2.39 -5.87
N GLY A 276 -27.30 -1.41 -5.66
CA GLY A 276 -26.90 -0.97 -4.33
C GLY A 276 -27.97 -0.17 -3.59
N TRP A 277 -27.74 0.11 -2.31
CA TRP A 277 -28.66 0.88 -1.46
C TRP A 277 -27.94 1.92 -0.61
N ILE A 278 -28.73 2.91 -0.19
CA ILE A 278 -28.33 3.92 0.79
C ILE A 278 -28.99 3.52 2.10
N GLU A 279 -28.20 3.40 3.16
CA GLU A 279 -28.70 3.21 4.51
C GLU A 279 -28.94 4.60 5.12
N LEU A 280 -30.19 4.88 5.46
CA LEU A 280 -30.63 6.13 6.09
C LEU A 280 -31.22 5.73 7.44
N ASP A 281 -30.52 6.07 8.52
CA ASP A 281 -31.03 5.96 9.90
C ASP A 281 -32.00 7.11 10.23
#